data_AF-A0A2N1Q1J9-F1
#
_entry.id   AF-A0A2N1Q1J9-F1
#
_cell.length_a   1.000
_cell.length_b   1.000
_cell.length_c   1.000
_cell.angle_alpha   90.00
_cell.angle_beta   90.00
_cell.angle_gamma   90.00
#
_symmetry.space_group_name_H-M   'P 1'
#
loop_
_entity.id
_entity.type
_entity.pdbx_description
1 polymer ?
#
loop_
_entity_poly.entity_id
_entity_poly.type
_entity_poly.pdbx_seq_one_letter_code
_entity_poly.pdbx_strand_id
1 'polypeptide(L)'
;FELDIKDKSITLTEQGIHKAEKYFNLDNLYDVNNVVLLHHINNALRANYIMSRDVDYVVQDGKVIIVDSFTGRLMHGRQFSEGLHQALEAKEAVEIKKETTTLATITFQNFFRMYSKLSGMTGTAKTEEEEFRNIYNMFVVEIPTNMPVVRIDDNDLIFATMEAKYKALAEEITKRYKLGQPQLVGTISIESSELLSSLLKKNGVKHNVLNAKQHEREAEIVANAGQKYAVTIATNMAGRGTDIKLGEGVKELGGLAVIGTERHESRRIDNQLRGRSGRQGDPGYSRFFLSADDDLLRRFGGDRFKSMITYIVSQGKDGTESPLDFKMFSKMVQRAQTQIEGNNFDRRKTILQYDEVLRKQREIIYTQRTDVLFLDSIEELIHSMIVDALTRVVNSHNSVDDLYQALNNYFVINSIDKEVLKTEPDKLAYVLDTYQKDVLNKKTLAGEKPFNDFLKAITLRVVDTYWVQHIDSMSELRQAVTLQSYGQINPFREFQEIGFNMFEAMVQNIQNDVTRYVLKAQVRQNTERVQVAKPVSTYSGKEDTEVKRKPRTVTEKVGRNDPCPCGSGKKYKHCHGRNDN
;
A
#
# COMPACT_ATOMS: atom_id res chain seq x y z
N PHE A 1 -0.78 22.50 -21.46
CA PHE A 1 -0.36 21.24 -20.84
C PHE A 1 -0.05 20.25 -21.96
N GLU A 2 0.83 19.29 -21.69
CA GLU A 2 1.16 18.18 -22.58
C GLU A 2 0.64 16.88 -21.96
N LEU A 3 0.13 15.97 -22.80
CA LEU A 3 -0.42 14.68 -22.41
C LEU A 3 0.43 13.57 -23.03
N ASP A 4 1.02 12.73 -22.21
CA ASP A 4 1.59 11.46 -22.66
C ASP A 4 0.56 10.35 -22.48
N ILE A 5 0.04 9.85 -23.62
CA ILE A 5 -0.98 8.80 -23.66
C ILE A 5 -0.41 7.44 -23.23
N LYS A 6 0.88 7.17 -23.48
CA LYS A 6 1.50 5.89 -23.15
C LYS A 6 1.76 5.78 -21.65
N ASP A 7 2.27 6.86 -21.06
CA ASP A 7 2.61 6.91 -19.63
C ASP A 7 1.47 7.42 -18.75
N LYS A 8 0.31 7.75 -19.35
CA LYS A 8 -0.86 8.34 -18.66
C LYS A 8 -0.44 9.49 -17.73
N SER A 9 0.40 10.39 -18.23
CA SER A 9 0.92 11.53 -17.46
C SER A 9 0.54 12.86 -18.13
N ILE A 10 0.32 13.90 -17.31
CA ILE A 10 0.03 15.26 -17.77
C ILE A 10 0.99 16.22 -17.07
N THR A 11 1.61 17.08 -17.86
CA THR A 11 2.50 18.12 -17.37
C THR A 11 2.02 19.48 -17.85
N LEU A 12 2.03 20.50 -16.99
CA LEU A 12 1.71 21.87 -17.38
C LEU A 12 2.80 22.41 -18.32
N THR A 13 2.39 23.10 -19.39
CA THR A 13 3.29 23.88 -20.25
C THR A 13 3.50 25.26 -19.65
N GLU A 14 4.54 26.00 -20.04
CA GLU A 14 4.78 27.38 -19.57
C GLU A 14 3.54 28.28 -19.69
N GLN A 15 2.83 28.20 -20.83
CA GLN A 15 1.57 28.92 -21.03
C GLN A 15 0.48 28.49 -20.03
N GLY A 16 0.43 27.21 -19.66
CA GLY A 16 -0.50 26.68 -18.67
C GLY A 16 -0.15 27.14 -17.25
N ILE A 17 1.14 27.21 -16.93
CA ILE A 17 1.66 27.71 -15.65
C ILE A 17 1.27 29.18 -15.48
N HIS A 18 1.62 30.03 -16.45
CA HIS A 18 1.27 31.45 -16.42
C HIS A 18 -0.24 31.72 -16.34
N LYS A 19 -1.05 30.88 -16.98
CA LYS A 19 -2.51 30.99 -16.89
C LYS A 19 -3.01 30.69 -15.47
N ALA A 20 -2.43 29.67 -14.80
CA ALA A 20 -2.77 29.34 -13.43
C ALA A 20 -2.30 30.43 -12.46
N GLU A 21 -1.06 30.92 -12.59
CA GLU A 21 -0.50 32.03 -11.80
C GLU A 21 -1.40 33.26 -11.87
N LYS A 22 -1.82 33.66 -13.09
CA LYS A 22 -2.70 34.80 -13.29
C LYS A 22 -4.10 34.58 -12.68
N TYR A 23 -4.63 33.37 -12.75
CA TYR A 23 -5.98 33.07 -12.24
C TYR A 23 -6.02 33.08 -10.71
N PHE A 24 -5.02 32.50 -10.07
CA PHE A 24 -4.91 32.41 -8.60
C PHE A 24 -4.16 33.59 -7.98
N ASN A 25 -3.69 34.54 -8.80
CA ASN A 25 -2.92 35.71 -8.39
C ASN A 25 -1.65 35.33 -7.58
N LEU A 26 -0.85 34.44 -8.16
CA LEU A 26 0.40 33.93 -7.61
C LEU A 26 1.58 34.43 -8.43
N ASP A 27 2.70 34.70 -7.77
CA ASP A 27 3.95 35.07 -8.45
C ASP A 27 4.65 33.84 -9.08
N ASN A 28 4.60 32.69 -8.41
CA ASN A 28 5.15 31.43 -8.90
C ASN A 28 4.29 30.25 -8.44
N LEU A 29 3.75 29.49 -9.39
CA LEU A 29 2.91 28.32 -9.09
C LEU A 29 3.69 27.19 -8.38
N TYR A 30 4.99 27.10 -8.60
CA TYR A 30 5.87 26.05 -8.07
C TYR A 30 6.53 26.42 -6.73
N ASP A 31 6.09 27.50 -6.10
CA ASP A 31 6.50 27.84 -4.74
C ASP A 31 6.03 26.78 -3.74
N VAL A 32 6.83 26.54 -2.69
CA VAL A 32 6.54 25.60 -1.60
C VAL A 32 5.19 25.89 -0.94
N ASN A 33 4.82 27.17 -0.85
CA ASN A 33 3.54 27.58 -0.27
C ASN A 33 2.33 27.18 -1.13
N ASN A 34 2.55 26.89 -2.42
CA ASN A 34 1.51 26.58 -3.41
C ASN A 34 1.44 25.08 -3.75
N VAL A 35 2.19 24.22 -3.05
CA VAL A 35 2.27 22.77 -3.30
C VAL A 35 0.90 22.10 -3.32
N VAL A 36 0.03 22.43 -2.37
CA VAL A 36 -1.33 21.87 -2.27
C VAL A 36 -2.17 22.27 -3.49
N LEU A 37 -2.09 23.53 -3.91
CA LEU A 37 -2.83 24.03 -5.06
C LEU A 37 -2.35 23.40 -6.37
N LEU A 38 -1.03 23.32 -6.56
CA LEU A 38 -0.42 22.66 -7.71
C LEU A 38 -0.85 21.18 -7.79
N HIS A 39 -0.87 20.49 -6.65
CA HIS A 39 -1.36 19.11 -6.54
C HIS A 39 -2.82 18.97 -6.99
N HIS A 40 -3.72 19.84 -6.51
CA HIS A 40 -5.12 19.82 -6.93
C HIS A 40 -5.31 20.15 -8.42
N ILE A 41 -4.56 21.09 -8.97
CA ILE A 41 -4.59 21.41 -10.42
C ILE A 41 -4.20 20.18 -11.24
N ASN A 42 -3.12 19.49 -10.87
CA ASN A 42 -2.66 18.30 -11.56
C ASN A 42 -3.68 17.16 -11.46
N ASN A 43 -4.27 16.93 -10.30
CA ASN A 43 -5.34 15.94 -10.14
C ASN A 43 -6.58 16.27 -10.96
N ALA A 44 -6.98 17.54 -11.03
CA ALA A 44 -8.07 17.98 -11.88
C ALA A 44 -7.77 17.72 -13.37
N LEU A 45 -6.53 17.96 -13.81
CA LEU A 45 -6.12 17.64 -15.18
C LEU A 45 -6.13 16.12 -15.44
N ARG A 46 -5.61 15.32 -14.51
CA ARG A 46 -5.64 13.84 -14.60
C ARG A 46 -7.08 13.33 -14.68
N ALA A 47 -7.94 13.80 -13.78
CA ALA A 47 -9.36 13.45 -13.77
C ALA A 47 -10.05 13.78 -15.10
N ASN A 48 -9.75 14.94 -15.70
CA ASN A 48 -10.40 15.37 -16.93
C ASN A 48 -9.88 14.67 -18.19
N TYR A 49 -8.56 14.49 -18.32
CA TYR A 49 -7.93 14.12 -19.60
C TYR A 49 -7.25 12.75 -19.60
N ILE A 50 -6.93 12.16 -18.45
CA ILE A 50 -6.40 10.78 -18.37
C ILE A 50 -7.53 9.80 -18.03
N MET A 51 -8.38 10.16 -17.08
CA MET A 51 -9.40 9.25 -16.54
C MET A 51 -10.68 9.31 -17.38
N SER A 52 -11.03 8.18 -17.98
CA SER A 52 -12.18 8.03 -18.86
C SER A 52 -13.35 7.35 -18.14
N ARG A 53 -14.54 7.95 -18.27
CA ARG A 53 -15.79 7.38 -17.75
C ARG A 53 -16.15 6.13 -18.54
N ASP A 54 -16.69 5.13 -17.84
CA ASP A 54 -17.03 3.79 -18.34
C ASP A 54 -15.81 2.94 -18.78
N VAL A 55 -14.59 3.42 -18.52
CA VAL A 55 -13.34 2.67 -18.76
C VAL A 55 -12.52 2.56 -17.48
N ASP A 56 -12.12 3.69 -16.88
CA ASP A 56 -11.34 3.71 -15.64
C ASP A 56 -12.23 3.81 -14.39
N TYR A 57 -13.43 4.39 -14.53
CA TYR A 57 -14.44 4.51 -13.47
C TYR A 57 -15.84 4.65 -14.06
N VAL A 58 -16.87 4.39 -13.25
CA VAL A 58 -18.28 4.64 -13.56
C VAL A 58 -18.91 5.52 -12.49
N VAL A 59 -20.03 6.15 -12.82
CA VAL A 59 -20.86 6.88 -11.84
C VAL A 59 -22.18 6.13 -11.66
N GLN A 60 -22.43 5.62 -10.46
CA GLN A 60 -23.71 4.99 -10.10
C GLN A 60 -24.18 5.51 -8.74
N ASP A 61 -25.49 5.71 -8.59
CA ASP A 61 -26.12 6.23 -7.37
C ASP A 61 -25.47 7.52 -6.83
N GLY A 62 -25.03 8.40 -7.74
CA GLY A 62 -24.30 9.62 -7.39
C GLY A 62 -22.98 9.33 -6.67
N LYS A 63 -22.25 8.28 -7.06
CA LYS A 63 -20.92 7.93 -6.52
C LYS A 63 -19.99 7.50 -7.65
N VAL A 64 -18.74 7.93 -7.58
CA VAL A 64 -17.66 7.43 -8.44
C VAL A 64 -17.24 6.04 -7.96
N ILE A 65 -17.25 5.06 -8.85
CA ILE A 65 -16.83 3.68 -8.58
C ILE A 65 -15.73 3.31 -9.56
N ILE A 66 -14.63 2.78 -9.05
CA ILE A 66 -13.47 2.42 -9.88
C ILE A 66 -13.79 1.17 -10.70
N VAL A 67 -13.39 1.16 -11.97
CA VAL A 67 -13.40 -0.04 -12.81
C VAL A 67 -12.00 -0.65 -12.77
N ASP A 68 -11.92 -1.95 -12.45
CA ASP A 68 -10.66 -2.68 -12.55
C ASP A 68 -10.25 -2.83 -14.02
N SER A 69 -9.09 -2.27 -14.39
CA SER A 69 -8.56 -2.28 -15.74
C SER A 69 -8.27 -3.67 -16.31
N PHE A 70 -8.13 -4.70 -15.46
CA PHE A 70 -7.82 -6.06 -15.88
C PHE A 70 -9.05 -6.98 -15.93
N THR A 71 -10.13 -6.62 -15.24
CA THR A 71 -11.30 -7.50 -15.12
C THR A 71 -12.61 -6.85 -15.53
N GLY A 72 -12.63 -5.54 -15.77
CA GLY A 72 -13.83 -4.76 -16.08
C GLY A 72 -14.83 -4.69 -14.92
N ARG A 73 -14.46 -5.13 -13.71
CA ARG A 73 -15.36 -5.18 -12.56
C ARG A 73 -15.40 -3.86 -11.80
N LEU A 74 -16.58 -3.58 -11.24
CA LEU A 74 -16.81 -2.45 -10.36
C LEU A 74 -16.23 -2.73 -8.97
N MET A 75 -15.29 -1.88 -8.54
CA MET A 75 -14.64 -1.97 -7.23
C MET A 75 -15.32 -1.06 -6.22
N HIS A 76 -16.43 -1.53 -5.65
CA HIS A 76 -17.14 -0.81 -4.60
C HIS A 76 -16.28 -0.65 -3.34
N GLY A 77 -16.37 0.54 -2.72
CA GLY A 77 -15.65 0.86 -1.48
C GLY A 77 -14.17 1.18 -1.65
N ARG A 78 -13.64 1.15 -2.89
CA ARG A 78 -12.29 1.66 -3.20
C ARG A 78 -12.35 3.08 -3.73
N GLN A 79 -11.38 3.89 -3.33
CA GLN A 79 -11.21 5.27 -3.79
C GLN A 79 -9.83 5.40 -4.44
N PHE A 80 -9.72 6.30 -5.42
CA PHE A 80 -8.42 6.69 -5.95
C PHE A 80 -7.68 7.50 -4.88
N SER A 81 -6.39 7.24 -4.72
CA SER A 81 -5.56 7.90 -3.72
C SER A 81 -5.24 9.35 -4.11
N GLU A 82 -4.65 10.08 -3.16
CA GLU A 82 -4.00 11.37 -3.40
C GLU A 82 -4.95 12.46 -3.93
N GLY A 83 -6.23 12.45 -3.58
CA GLY A 83 -7.19 13.48 -4.01
C GLY A 83 -7.74 13.30 -5.43
N LEU A 84 -7.27 12.30 -6.19
CA LEU A 84 -7.77 12.04 -7.55
C LEU A 84 -9.25 11.61 -7.54
N HIS A 85 -9.70 10.91 -6.51
CA HIS A 85 -11.11 10.50 -6.39
C HIS A 85 -12.00 11.73 -6.21
N GLN A 86 -11.59 12.68 -5.38
CA GLN A 86 -12.29 13.94 -5.15
C GLN A 86 -12.28 14.81 -6.40
N ALA A 87 -11.19 14.83 -7.15
CA ALA A 87 -11.14 15.50 -8.45
C ALA A 87 -12.12 14.88 -9.47
N LEU A 88 -12.31 13.55 -9.45
CA LEU A 88 -13.32 12.87 -10.26
C LEU A 88 -14.75 13.15 -9.77
N GLU A 89 -14.98 13.15 -8.45
CA GLU A 89 -16.27 13.53 -7.86
C GLU A 89 -16.62 14.98 -8.26
N ALA A 90 -15.65 15.90 -8.22
CA ALA A 90 -15.82 17.28 -8.66
C ALA A 90 -16.09 17.39 -10.16
N LYS A 91 -15.36 16.63 -11.00
CA LYS A 91 -15.56 16.57 -12.46
C LYS A 91 -16.98 16.13 -12.81
N GLU A 92 -17.47 15.07 -12.16
CA GLU A 92 -18.76 14.46 -12.45
C GLU A 92 -19.93 15.11 -11.69
N ALA A 93 -19.66 16.23 -10.98
CA ALA A 93 -20.64 16.95 -10.17
C ALA A 93 -21.35 16.07 -9.11
N VAL A 94 -20.59 15.14 -8.54
CA VAL A 94 -21.02 14.25 -7.46
C VAL A 94 -20.70 14.88 -6.10
N GLU A 95 -21.40 14.46 -5.03
CA GLU A 95 -21.06 14.87 -3.67
C GLU A 95 -19.60 14.52 -3.34
N ILE A 96 -18.77 15.54 -3.18
CA ILE A 96 -17.35 15.39 -2.86
C ILE A 96 -17.25 14.95 -1.40
N LYS A 97 -16.73 13.74 -1.20
CA LYS A 97 -16.48 13.25 0.16
C LYS A 97 -15.22 13.89 0.72
N LYS A 98 -15.22 14.11 2.03
CA LYS A 98 -13.98 14.49 2.73
C LYS A 98 -12.89 13.47 2.43
N GLU A 99 -11.70 13.99 2.12
CA GLU A 99 -10.53 13.16 1.88
C GLU A 99 -10.28 12.22 3.06
N THR A 100 -9.96 10.98 2.75
CA THR A 100 -9.49 10.04 3.77
C THR A 100 -8.08 10.43 4.17
N THR A 101 -7.96 11.09 5.31
CA THR A 101 -6.68 11.47 5.92
C THR A 101 -5.88 10.23 6.36
N THR A 102 -4.58 10.21 6.04
CA THR A 102 -3.72 9.07 6.41
C THR A 102 -3.27 9.21 7.86
N LEU A 103 -3.94 8.50 8.77
CA LEU A 103 -3.56 8.54 10.20
C LEU A 103 -2.18 7.92 10.47
N ALA A 104 -1.85 6.84 9.76
CA ALA A 104 -0.58 6.16 9.87
C ALA A 104 -0.28 5.37 8.58
N THR A 105 0.99 5.28 8.23
CA THR A 105 1.48 4.51 7.08
C THR A 105 2.83 3.90 7.42
N ILE A 106 3.13 2.69 6.94
CA ILE A 106 4.46 2.09 7.02
C ILE A 106 4.65 1.14 5.85
N THR A 107 5.83 1.15 5.24
CA THR A 107 6.19 0.19 4.19
C THR A 107 6.56 -1.16 4.82
N PHE A 108 6.34 -2.27 4.09
CA PHE A 108 6.77 -3.58 4.57
C PHE A 108 8.28 -3.63 4.83
N GLN A 109 9.07 -2.94 3.99
CA GLN A 109 10.51 -2.84 4.12
C GLN A 109 10.90 -2.28 5.50
N ASN A 110 10.37 -1.10 5.85
CA ASN A 110 10.69 -0.48 7.12
C ASN A 110 10.04 -1.21 8.30
N PHE A 111 8.85 -1.79 8.14
CA PHE A 111 8.22 -2.60 9.16
C PHE A 111 9.07 -3.82 9.55
N PHE A 112 9.55 -4.61 8.58
CA PHE A 112 10.38 -5.77 8.87
C PHE A 112 11.77 -5.40 9.40
N ARG A 113 12.31 -4.23 9.03
CA ARG A 113 13.58 -3.71 9.60
C ARG A 113 13.49 -3.38 11.09
N MET A 114 12.29 -3.19 11.64
CA MET A 114 12.11 -2.94 13.08
C MET A 114 12.32 -4.20 13.94
N TYR A 115 12.31 -5.39 13.34
CA TYR A 115 12.53 -6.63 14.09
C TYR A 115 13.99 -6.78 14.46
N SER A 116 14.26 -7.16 15.71
CA SER A 116 15.62 -7.42 16.20
C SER A 116 16.31 -8.56 15.43
N LYS A 117 15.53 -9.52 14.92
CA LYS A 117 16.00 -10.62 14.08
C LYS A 117 15.01 -10.84 12.95
N LEU A 118 15.51 -10.90 11.72
CA LEU A 118 14.74 -11.18 10.52
C LEU A 118 15.32 -12.39 9.79
N SER A 119 14.44 -13.31 9.40
CA SER A 119 14.78 -14.48 8.59
C SER A 119 13.61 -14.81 7.66
N GLY A 120 13.90 -15.36 6.48
CA GLY A 120 12.89 -15.73 5.51
C GLY A 120 13.32 -16.96 4.71
N MET A 121 12.34 -17.67 4.15
CA MET A 121 12.57 -18.82 3.29
C MET A 121 11.72 -18.71 2.02
N THR A 122 12.31 -19.05 0.89
CA THR A 122 11.63 -19.09 -0.42
C THR A 122 12.47 -19.91 -1.40
N GLY A 123 11.82 -20.54 -2.39
CA GLY A 123 12.50 -21.34 -3.41
C GLY A 123 13.18 -20.51 -4.51
N THR A 124 12.98 -19.20 -4.54
CA THR A 124 13.41 -18.34 -5.67
C THR A 124 14.01 -17.01 -5.20
N ALA A 125 14.89 -17.02 -4.20
CA ALA A 125 15.49 -15.78 -3.67
C ALA A 125 16.74 -15.31 -4.43
N LYS A 126 17.48 -16.22 -5.07
CA LYS A 126 18.84 -15.93 -5.56
C LYS A 126 18.92 -14.79 -6.58
N THR A 127 17.89 -14.64 -7.42
CA THR A 127 17.84 -13.55 -8.41
C THR A 127 17.77 -12.16 -7.77
N GLU A 128 17.25 -12.06 -6.54
CA GLU A 128 17.06 -10.81 -5.81
C GLU A 128 18.02 -10.70 -4.61
N GLU A 129 19.13 -11.45 -4.60
CA GLU A 129 20.08 -11.46 -3.49
C GLU A 129 20.62 -10.06 -3.16
N GLU A 130 20.91 -9.28 -4.20
CA GLU A 130 21.35 -7.89 -4.05
C GLU A 130 20.28 -7.04 -3.35
N GLU A 131 19.01 -7.22 -3.68
CA GLU A 131 17.91 -6.51 -3.02
C GLU A 131 17.77 -6.90 -1.54
N PHE A 132 17.84 -8.21 -1.23
CA PHE A 132 17.80 -8.69 0.16
C PHE A 132 18.96 -8.15 0.99
N ARG A 133 20.15 -8.08 0.39
CA ARG A 133 21.34 -7.54 1.05
C ARG A 133 21.24 -6.04 1.24
N ASN A 134 20.80 -5.29 0.24
CA ASN A 134 20.73 -3.83 0.29
C ASN A 134 19.62 -3.33 1.23
N ILE A 135 18.46 -3.99 1.26
CA ILE A 135 17.29 -3.53 2.04
C ILE A 135 17.32 -4.09 3.47
N TYR A 136 17.61 -5.38 3.63
CA TYR A 136 17.46 -6.09 4.91
C TYR A 136 18.78 -6.56 5.51
N ASN A 137 19.92 -6.33 4.83
CA ASN A 137 21.22 -6.89 5.21
C ASN A 137 21.18 -8.43 5.37
N MET A 138 20.41 -9.10 4.50
CA MET A 138 20.23 -10.54 4.53
C MET A 138 21.01 -11.20 3.39
N PHE A 139 21.76 -12.26 3.71
CA PHE A 139 22.39 -13.11 2.71
C PHE A 139 21.42 -14.19 2.23
N VAL A 140 21.47 -14.51 0.94
CA VAL A 140 20.67 -15.60 0.37
C VAL A 140 21.53 -16.85 0.29
N VAL A 141 21.21 -17.83 1.14
CA VAL A 141 21.86 -19.14 1.14
C VAL A 141 20.99 -20.12 0.34
N GLU A 142 21.53 -20.64 -0.76
CA GLU A 142 20.87 -21.69 -1.55
C GLU A 142 21.09 -23.05 -0.87
N ILE A 143 20.04 -23.57 -0.24
CA ILE A 143 20.08 -24.88 0.38
C ILE A 143 20.00 -25.96 -0.71
N PRO A 144 20.91 -26.95 -0.73
CA PRO A 144 20.83 -28.06 -1.66
C PRO A 144 19.49 -28.79 -1.59
N THR A 145 19.04 -29.31 -2.73
CA THR A 145 17.83 -30.13 -2.77
C THR A 145 18.08 -31.49 -2.10
N ASN A 146 17.06 -32.03 -1.44
CA ASN A 146 17.14 -33.36 -0.81
C ASN A 146 17.37 -34.48 -1.84
N MET A 147 16.82 -34.31 -3.04
CA MET A 147 16.95 -35.24 -4.16
C MET A 147 17.31 -34.45 -5.42
N PRO A 148 18.14 -34.99 -6.33
CA PRO A 148 18.50 -34.32 -7.58
C PRO A 148 17.28 -33.96 -8.42
N VAL A 149 17.26 -32.74 -8.96
CA VAL A 149 16.18 -32.30 -9.85
C VAL A 149 16.36 -32.93 -11.23
N VAL A 150 15.44 -33.83 -11.60
CA VAL A 150 15.41 -34.51 -12.91
C VAL A 150 14.33 -33.94 -13.85
N ARG A 151 13.74 -32.79 -13.51
CA ARG A 151 12.77 -32.09 -14.35
C ARG A 151 13.43 -31.63 -15.66
N ILE A 152 12.71 -31.82 -16.76
CA ILE A 152 13.12 -31.33 -18.08
C ILE A 152 12.52 -29.93 -18.28
N ASP A 153 13.38 -28.92 -18.25
CA ASP A 153 13.03 -27.54 -18.58
C ASP A 153 13.37 -27.26 -20.05
N ASP A 154 12.35 -27.26 -20.89
CA ASP A 154 12.45 -27.12 -22.33
C ASP A 154 12.57 -25.64 -22.74
N ASN A 155 13.03 -25.40 -23.97
CA ASN A 155 13.10 -24.05 -24.51
C ASN A 155 11.71 -23.45 -24.72
N ASP A 156 11.66 -22.12 -24.74
CA ASP A 156 10.43 -21.38 -25.00
C ASP A 156 10.06 -21.46 -26.49
N LEU A 157 8.78 -21.67 -26.79
CA LEU A 157 8.24 -21.61 -28.15
C LEU A 157 7.71 -20.22 -28.46
N ILE A 158 8.13 -19.65 -29.57
CA ILE A 158 7.75 -18.30 -29.99
C ILE A 158 6.91 -18.33 -31.26
N PHE A 159 5.81 -17.59 -31.22
CA PHE A 159 4.84 -17.43 -32.30
C PHE A 159 4.76 -15.96 -32.74
N ALA A 160 4.33 -15.71 -33.98
CA ALA A 160 4.15 -14.35 -34.46
C ALA A 160 2.85 -13.74 -33.93
N THR A 161 1.79 -14.56 -33.82
CA THR A 161 0.46 -14.12 -33.39
C THR A 161 -0.03 -14.80 -32.11
N MET A 162 -0.92 -14.14 -31.37
CA MET A 162 -1.57 -14.76 -30.20
C MET A 162 -2.43 -15.96 -30.59
N GLU A 163 -3.11 -15.90 -31.74
CA GLU A 163 -3.97 -16.99 -32.21
C GLU A 163 -3.18 -18.28 -32.45
N ALA A 164 -2.03 -18.19 -33.13
CA ALA A 164 -1.15 -19.33 -33.33
C ALA A 164 -0.61 -19.88 -32.01
N LYS A 165 -0.20 -19.00 -31.08
CA LYS A 165 0.23 -19.39 -29.73
C LYS A 165 -0.82 -20.22 -29.00
N TYR A 166 -2.05 -19.71 -28.89
CA TYR A 166 -3.12 -20.38 -28.14
C TYR A 166 -3.62 -21.66 -28.83
N LYS A 167 -3.61 -21.71 -30.17
CA LYS A 167 -3.90 -22.94 -30.91
C LYS A 167 -2.86 -24.03 -30.62
N ALA A 168 -1.57 -23.71 -30.75
CA ALA A 168 -0.49 -24.64 -30.44
C ALA A 168 -0.50 -25.09 -28.97
N LEU A 169 -0.83 -24.18 -28.05
CA LEU A 169 -0.94 -24.48 -26.62
C LEU A 169 -2.10 -25.44 -26.33
N ALA A 170 -3.26 -25.23 -26.95
CA ALA A 170 -4.40 -26.14 -26.83
C ALA A 170 -4.10 -27.53 -27.44
N GLU A 171 -3.38 -27.59 -28.56
CA GLU A 171 -2.94 -28.84 -29.19
C GLU A 171 -1.96 -29.62 -28.29
N GLU A 172 -0.97 -28.95 -27.70
CA GLU A 172 0.00 -29.56 -26.78
C GLU A 172 -0.67 -30.12 -25.51
N ILE A 173 -1.59 -29.35 -24.92
CA ILE A 173 -2.42 -29.79 -23.78
C ILE A 173 -3.25 -31.02 -24.17
N THR A 174 -3.90 -30.97 -25.32
CA THR A 174 -4.75 -32.07 -25.81
C THR A 174 -3.92 -33.34 -26.06
N LYS A 175 -2.71 -33.21 -26.61
CA LYS A 175 -1.79 -34.32 -26.84
C LYS A 175 -1.39 -35.00 -25.52
N ARG A 176 -0.98 -34.23 -24.52
CA ARG A 176 -0.60 -34.75 -23.19
C ARG A 176 -1.79 -35.32 -22.43
N TYR A 177 -2.97 -34.70 -22.59
CA TYR A 177 -4.22 -35.18 -21.99
C TYR A 177 -4.58 -36.57 -22.54
N LYS A 178 -4.44 -36.81 -23.84
CA LYS A 178 -4.66 -38.14 -24.45
C LYS A 178 -3.68 -39.20 -23.91
N LEU A 179 -2.44 -38.80 -23.58
CA LEU A 179 -1.46 -39.66 -22.93
C LEU A 179 -1.71 -39.87 -21.42
N GLY A 180 -2.64 -39.12 -20.82
CA GLY A 180 -2.97 -39.18 -19.40
C GLY A 180 -2.05 -38.37 -18.48
N GLN A 181 -1.08 -37.62 -19.03
CA GLN A 181 -0.13 -36.83 -18.24
C GLN A 181 -0.83 -35.63 -17.57
N PRO A 182 -0.68 -35.41 -16.26
CA PRO A 182 -1.23 -34.24 -15.59
C PRO A 182 -0.55 -32.94 -16.02
N GLN A 183 -1.33 -31.87 -16.08
CA GLN A 183 -0.90 -30.58 -16.60
C GLN A 183 -1.34 -29.43 -15.70
N LEU A 184 -0.40 -28.54 -15.38
CA LEU A 184 -0.66 -27.25 -14.74
C LEU A 184 -0.30 -26.14 -15.73
N VAL A 185 -1.30 -25.34 -16.11
CA VAL A 185 -1.15 -24.26 -17.07
C VAL A 185 -1.22 -22.92 -16.34
N GLY A 186 -0.15 -22.13 -16.38
CA GLY A 186 -0.11 -20.80 -15.77
C GLY A 186 -0.41 -19.70 -16.78
N THR A 187 -1.42 -18.88 -16.50
CA THR A 187 -1.75 -17.66 -17.27
C THR A 187 -1.51 -16.41 -16.44
N ILE A 188 -1.41 -15.24 -17.06
CA ILE A 188 -1.21 -13.96 -16.36
C ILE A 188 -2.55 -13.28 -16.03
N SER A 189 -3.55 -13.40 -16.90
CA SER A 189 -4.87 -12.77 -16.74
C SER A 189 -5.99 -13.80 -16.72
N ILE A 190 -7.15 -13.40 -16.18
CA ILE A 190 -8.39 -14.19 -16.17
C ILE A 190 -8.90 -14.36 -17.61
N GLU A 191 -8.78 -13.32 -18.44
CA GLU A 191 -9.17 -13.35 -19.84
C GLU A 191 -8.41 -14.43 -20.62
N SER A 192 -7.10 -14.53 -20.42
CA SER A 192 -6.27 -15.58 -20.98
C SER A 192 -6.67 -16.97 -20.47
N SER A 193 -7.08 -17.09 -19.21
CA SER A 193 -7.60 -18.35 -18.65
C SER A 193 -8.92 -18.77 -19.31
N GLU A 194 -9.85 -17.83 -19.49
CA GLU A 194 -11.16 -18.10 -20.12
C GLU A 194 -11.03 -18.40 -21.61
N LEU A 195 -10.16 -17.67 -22.32
CA LEU A 195 -9.84 -17.95 -23.73
C LEU A 195 -9.32 -19.38 -23.88
N LEU A 196 -8.33 -19.77 -23.08
CA LEU A 196 -7.78 -21.12 -23.12
C LEU A 196 -8.83 -22.18 -22.72
N SER A 197 -9.59 -21.92 -21.66
CA SER A 197 -10.70 -22.78 -21.22
C SER A 197 -11.69 -23.05 -22.35
N SER A 198 -12.06 -22.02 -23.12
CA SER A 198 -12.95 -22.16 -24.27
C SER A 198 -12.38 -23.07 -25.37
N LEU A 199 -11.08 -22.98 -25.66
CA LEU A 199 -10.39 -23.81 -26.64
C LEU A 199 -10.30 -25.27 -26.18
N LEU A 200 -10.02 -25.49 -24.89
CA LEU A 200 -9.96 -26.84 -24.33
C LEU A 200 -11.34 -27.52 -24.29
N LYS A 201 -12.42 -26.77 -24.03
CA LYS A 201 -13.80 -27.29 -24.13
C LYS A 201 -14.10 -27.75 -25.56
N LYS A 202 -13.70 -26.97 -26.58
CA LYS A 202 -13.85 -27.35 -27.99
C LYS A 202 -13.10 -28.65 -28.32
N ASN A 203 -11.95 -28.88 -27.69
CA ASN A 203 -11.14 -30.09 -27.87
C ASN A 203 -11.55 -31.27 -26.97
N GLY A 204 -12.62 -31.14 -26.18
CA GLY A 204 -13.11 -32.21 -25.30
C GLY A 204 -12.22 -32.50 -24.08
N VAL A 205 -11.37 -31.55 -23.68
CA VAL A 205 -10.46 -31.69 -22.54
C VAL A 205 -11.14 -31.18 -21.27
N LYS A 206 -11.35 -32.06 -20.28
CA LYS A 206 -11.85 -31.67 -18.96
C LYS A 206 -10.75 -30.95 -18.19
N HIS A 207 -11.08 -29.78 -17.64
CA HIS A 207 -10.12 -28.95 -16.91
C HIS A 207 -10.79 -28.13 -15.81
N ASN A 208 -9.98 -27.68 -14.85
CA ASN A 208 -10.37 -26.73 -13.80
C ASN A 208 -9.70 -25.38 -14.03
N VAL A 209 -10.37 -24.28 -13.65
CA VAL A 209 -9.83 -22.92 -13.75
C VAL A 209 -9.79 -22.29 -12.35
N LEU A 210 -8.63 -21.73 -11.97
CA LEU A 210 -8.38 -21.12 -10.67
C LEU A 210 -8.11 -19.62 -10.85
N ASN A 211 -9.02 -18.79 -10.32
CA ASN A 211 -9.02 -17.33 -10.51
C ASN A 211 -8.63 -16.54 -9.25
N ALA A 212 -7.97 -17.17 -8.27
CA ALA A 212 -7.52 -16.58 -7.00
C ALA A 212 -8.62 -15.92 -6.14
N LYS A 213 -9.84 -16.45 -6.16
CA LYS A 213 -10.99 -15.94 -5.40
C LYS A 213 -11.30 -16.73 -4.15
N GLN A 214 -11.15 -18.06 -4.20
CA GLN A 214 -11.59 -18.98 -3.14
C GLN A 214 -10.44 -19.89 -2.74
N HIS A 215 -9.60 -19.44 -1.81
CA HIS A 215 -8.35 -20.12 -1.47
C HIS A 215 -8.53 -21.57 -0.98
N GLU A 216 -9.58 -21.88 -0.21
CA GLU A 216 -9.81 -23.23 0.30
C GLU A 216 -10.16 -24.23 -0.83
N ARG A 217 -11.14 -23.87 -1.67
CA ARG A 217 -11.54 -24.71 -2.81
C ARG A 217 -10.42 -24.83 -3.86
N GLU A 218 -9.65 -23.76 -4.06
CA GLU A 218 -8.48 -23.79 -4.94
C GLU A 218 -7.41 -24.75 -4.42
N ALA A 219 -7.18 -24.79 -3.11
CA ALA A 219 -6.22 -25.72 -2.52
C ALA A 219 -6.61 -27.19 -2.76
N GLU A 220 -7.89 -27.53 -2.65
CA GLU A 220 -8.38 -28.89 -2.95
C GLU A 220 -8.18 -29.27 -4.43
N ILE A 221 -8.46 -28.34 -5.34
CA ILE A 221 -8.26 -28.58 -6.78
C ILE A 221 -6.76 -28.77 -7.09
N VAL A 222 -5.90 -27.95 -6.49
CA VAL A 222 -4.44 -27.99 -6.73
C VAL A 222 -3.83 -29.25 -6.14
N ALA A 223 -4.27 -29.71 -4.96
CA ALA A 223 -3.82 -30.96 -4.37
C ALA A 223 -4.08 -32.17 -5.29
N ASN A 224 -5.16 -32.11 -6.07
CA ASN A 224 -5.54 -33.14 -7.04
C ASN A 224 -5.00 -32.89 -8.46
N ALA A 225 -4.24 -31.81 -8.70
CA ALA A 225 -3.72 -31.47 -10.02
C ALA A 225 -2.65 -32.45 -10.54
N GLY A 226 -2.10 -33.30 -9.67
CA GLY A 226 -1.11 -34.31 -10.03
C GLY A 226 -1.68 -35.68 -10.43
N GLN A 227 -3.00 -35.82 -10.53
CA GLN A 227 -3.67 -37.06 -10.90
C GLN A 227 -3.71 -37.28 -12.42
N LYS A 228 -3.79 -38.53 -12.89
CA LYS A 228 -3.92 -38.83 -14.33
C LYS A 228 -5.10 -38.06 -14.95
N TYR A 229 -4.89 -37.54 -16.16
CA TYR A 229 -5.86 -36.70 -16.88
C TYR A 229 -6.22 -35.37 -16.21
N ALA A 230 -5.57 -34.97 -15.10
CA ALA A 230 -5.84 -33.67 -14.48
C ALA A 230 -5.27 -32.54 -15.34
N VAL A 231 -6.11 -31.57 -15.70
CA VAL A 231 -5.70 -30.32 -16.35
C VAL A 231 -6.19 -29.15 -15.51
N THR A 232 -5.26 -28.35 -15.02
CA THR A 232 -5.57 -27.21 -14.14
C THR A 232 -4.99 -25.94 -14.74
N ILE A 233 -5.86 -24.96 -15.02
CA ILE A 233 -5.48 -23.61 -15.44
C ILE A 233 -5.44 -22.72 -14.20
N ALA A 234 -4.30 -22.12 -13.93
CA ALA A 234 -4.09 -21.23 -12.80
C ALA A 234 -3.80 -19.81 -13.30
N THR A 235 -4.65 -18.85 -12.96
CA THR A 235 -4.38 -17.44 -13.18
C THR A 235 -3.36 -16.94 -12.16
N ASN A 236 -2.27 -16.36 -12.63
CA ASN A 236 -1.11 -15.96 -11.86
C ASN A 236 -0.62 -17.09 -10.95
N MET A 237 -0.49 -16.81 -9.65
CA MET A 237 -0.02 -17.76 -8.64
C MET A 237 -1.19 -18.35 -7.83
N ALA A 238 -2.36 -18.56 -8.43
CA ALA A 238 -3.46 -19.27 -7.79
C ALA A 238 -3.00 -20.67 -7.34
N GLY A 239 -3.42 -21.11 -6.15
CA GLY A 239 -2.92 -22.37 -5.57
C GLY A 239 -1.50 -22.33 -5.00
N ARG A 240 -0.98 -21.13 -4.67
CA ARG A 240 0.32 -21.01 -3.99
C ARG A 240 0.25 -21.50 -2.54
N GLY A 241 1.25 -22.28 -2.15
CA GLY A 241 1.34 -22.91 -0.84
C GLY A 241 0.89 -24.37 -0.80
N THR A 242 0.10 -24.83 -1.78
CA THR A 242 -0.34 -26.23 -1.87
C THR A 242 0.65 -27.09 -2.64
N ASP A 243 0.96 -28.26 -2.09
CA ASP A 243 1.81 -29.27 -2.72
C ASP A 243 1.03 -30.11 -3.74
N ILE A 244 1.64 -30.38 -4.90
CA ILE A 244 1.05 -31.19 -5.97
C ILE A 244 1.78 -32.53 -5.97
N LYS A 245 1.13 -33.56 -5.43
CA LYS A 245 1.67 -34.91 -5.40
C LYS A 245 1.27 -35.66 -6.67
N LEU A 246 2.22 -36.40 -7.25
CA LEU A 246 1.94 -37.23 -8.41
C LEU A 246 1.07 -38.43 -8.01
N GLY A 247 0.00 -38.66 -8.76
CA GLY A 247 -0.86 -39.84 -8.62
C GLY A 247 -0.20 -41.12 -9.10
N GLU A 248 -0.90 -42.24 -8.93
CA GLU A 248 -0.42 -43.56 -9.33
C GLU A 248 -0.21 -43.66 -10.86
N GLY A 249 0.96 -44.15 -11.27
CA GLY A 249 1.30 -44.34 -12.68
C GLY A 249 1.61 -43.03 -13.44
N VAL A 250 1.77 -41.90 -12.74
CA VAL A 250 2.07 -40.59 -13.35
C VAL A 250 3.58 -40.40 -13.57
N LYS A 251 4.42 -41.03 -12.75
CA LYS A 251 5.88 -40.92 -12.87
C LYS A 251 6.37 -41.48 -14.21
N GLU A 252 5.78 -42.60 -14.62
CA GLU A 252 6.02 -43.29 -15.89
C GLU A 252 5.56 -42.48 -17.11
N LEU A 253 4.58 -41.58 -16.91
CA LEU A 253 4.10 -40.63 -17.92
C LEU A 253 4.97 -39.36 -18.04
N GLY A 254 6.10 -39.32 -17.33
CA GLY A 254 7.01 -38.16 -17.32
C GLY A 254 6.65 -37.11 -16.27
N GLY A 255 5.76 -37.43 -15.32
CA GLY A 255 5.40 -36.56 -14.20
C GLY A 255 4.50 -35.38 -14.58
N LEU A 256 4.44 -34.36 -13.71
CA LEU A 256 3.63 -33.16 -13.92
C LEU A 256 4.25 -32.29 -15.03
N ALA A 257 3.46 -31.96 -16.05
CA ALA A 257 3.82 -30.98 -17.07
C ALA A 257 3.34 -29.58 -16.66
N VAL A 258 4.26 -28.63 -16.57
CA VAL A 258 3.96 -27.23 -16.30
C VAL A 258 4.09 -26.43 -17.59
N ILE A 259 3.03 -25.75 -17.99
CA ILE A 259 2.98 -24.97 -19.22
C ILE A 259 2.72 -23.50 -18.87
N GLY A 260 3.66 -22.63 -19.19
CA GLY A 260 3.44 -21.18 -19.11
C GLY A 260 2.85 -20.66 -20.41
N THR A 261 1.72 -19.95 -20.36
CA THR A 261 1.14 -19.36 -21.57
C THR A 261 1.88 -18.11 -22.04
N GLU A 262 2.63 -17.49 -21.13
CA GLU A 262 3.39 -16.24 -21.27
C GLU A 262 4.50 -16.20 -20.21
N ARG A 263 5.44 -15.26 -20.35
CA ARG A 263 6.49 -14.97 -19.37
C ARG A 263 6.10 -13.75 -18.55
N HIS A 264 6.31 -13.81 -17.24
CA HIS A 264 6.11 -12.65 -16.37
C HIS A 264 7.24 -11.63 -16.52
N GLU A 265 7.03 -10.41 -16.03
CA GLU A 265 8.08 -9.39 -15.94
C GLU A 265 9.28 -9.86 -15.10
N SER A 266 9.04 -10.70 -14.08
CA SER A 266 10.08 -11.26 -13.22
C SER A 266 10.27 -12.76 -13.45
N ARG A 267 11.53 -13.15 -13.65
CA ARG A 267 12.01 -14.54 -13.73
C ARG A 267 11.66 -15.32 -12.49
N ARG A 268 11.59 -14.65 -11.34
CA ARG A 268 11.24 -15.25 -10.06
C ARG A 268 9.86 -15.92 -10.12
N ILE A 269 8.89 -15.26 -10.73
CA ILE A 269 7.50 -15.74 -10.82
C ILE A 269 7.42 -16.93 -11.78
N ASP A 270 8.11 -16.85 -12.92
CA ASP A 270 8.21 -17.97 -13.86
C ASP A 270 8.86 -19.21 -13.23
N ASN A 271 9.93 -19.01 -12.46
CA ASN A 271 10.60 -20.11 -11.75
C ASN A 271 9.72 -20.70 -10.64
N GLN A 272 8.83 -19.92 -10.02
CA GLN A 272 7.82 -20.44 -9.09
C GLN A 272 6.78 -21.31 -9.79
N LEU A 273 6.40 -20.97 -11.02
CA LEU A 273 5.54 -21.81 -11.84
C LEU A 273 6.26 -23.11 -12.21
N ARG A 274 7.49 -23.04 -12.74
CA ARG A 274 8.33 -24.23 -13.05
C ARG A 274 8.53 -25.14 -11.84
N GLY A 275 8.79 -24.54 -10.66
CA GLY A 275 8.97 -25.25 -9.39
C GLY A 275 7.72 -26.00 -8.88
N ARG A 276 6.60 -25.95 -9.60
CA ARG A 276 5.43 -26.80 -9.33
C ARG A 276 5.64 -28.24 -9.77
N SER A 277 6.50 -28.51 -10.77
CA SER A 277 6.88 -29.87 -11.17
C SER A 277 8.31 -30.24 -10.72
N GLY A 278 8.57 -31.55 -10.68
CA GLY A 278 9.88 -32.10 -10.32
C GLY A 278 10.23 -32.02 -8.84
N ARG A 279 9.24 -32.14 -7.95
CA ARG A 279 9.44 -32.06 -6.50
C ARG A 279 10.08 -33.34 -5.97
N GLN A 280 11.01 -33.22 -5.01
CA GLN A 280 11.67 -34.37 -4.36
C GLN A 280 12.26 -35.40 -5.35
N GLY A 281 12.78 -34.93 -6.49
CA GLY A 281 13.38 -35.79 -7.51
C GLY A 281 12.37 -36.51 -8.41
N ASP A 282 11.08 -36.16 -8.34
CA ASP A 282 10.09 -36.65 -9.28
C ASP A 282 10.42 -36.21 -10.72
N PRO A 283 10.05 -37.01 -11.73
CA PRO A 283 10.07 -36.55 -13.12
C PRO A 283 9.10 -35.38 -13.30
N GLY A 284 9.37 -34.56 -14.29
CA GLY A 284 8.51 -33.45 -14.62
C GLY A 284 8.95 -32.77 -15.88
N TYR A 285 8.08 -31.90 -16.39
CA TYR A 285 8.32 -31.13 -17.59
C TYR A 285 7.95 -29.67 -17.36
N SER A 286 8.68 -28.74 -17.95
CA SER A 286 8.24 -27.35 -18.07
C SER A 286 8.56 -26.75 -19.44
N ARG A 287 7.64 -25.93 -19.96
CA ARG A 287 7.83 -25.16 -21.20
C ARG A 287 6.98 -23.90 -21.18
N PHE A 288 7.47 -22.82 -21.80
CA PHE A 288 6.72 -21.59 -22.00
C PHE A 288 6.37 -21.38 -23.47
N PHE A 289 5.22 -20.79 -23.71
CA PHE A 289 4.75 -20.35 -25.01
C PHE A 289 4.72 -18.82 -25.00
N LEU A 290 5.15 -18.20 -26.10
CA LEU A 290 5.29 -16.75 -26.21
C LEU A 290 4.79 -16.29 -27.58
N SER A 291 4.22 -15.10 -27.65
CA SER A 291 3.88 -14.43 -28.89
C SER A 291 4.59 -13.08 -28.99
N ALA A 292 4.95 -12.66 -30.20
CA ALA A 292 5.41 -11.29 -30.44
C ALA A 292 4.39 -10.23 -29.98
N ASP A 293 3.11 -10.61 -29.86
CA ASP A 293 2.02 -9.78 -29.36
C ASP A 293 1.87 -9.78 -27.83
N ASP A 294 2.66 -10.56 -27.08
CA ASP A 294 2.62 -10.56 -25.62
C ASP A 294 3.17 -9.24 -25.04
N ASP A 295 2.61 -8.79 -23.93
CA ASP A 295 2.94 -7.50 -23.29
C ASP A 295 4.45 -7.33 -23.04
N LEU A 296 5.11 -8.39 -22.55
CA LEU A 296 6.55 -8.39 -22.28
C LEU A 296 7.35 -8.08 -23.56
N LEU A 297 6.99 -8.72 -24.67
CA LEU A 297 7.70 -8.60 -25.94
C LEU A 297 7.38 -7.30 -26.67
N ARG A 298 6.13 -6.81 -26.57
CA ARG A 298 5.74 -5.50 -27.12
C ARG A 298 6.47 -4.36 -26.44
N ARG A 299 6.61 -4.39 -25.12
CA ARG A 299 7.34 -3.36 -24.35
C ARG A 299 8.83 -3.33 -24.65
N PHE A 300 9.44 -4.47 -24.95
CA PHE A 300 10.89 -4.56 -25.16
C PHE A 300 11.32 -4.41 -26.63
N GLY A 301 10.62 -5.07 -27.54
CA GLY A 301 11.04 -5.18 -28.95
C GLY A 301 10.29 -4.29 -29.94
N GLY A 302 9.11 -3.78 -29.54
CA GLY A 302 8.23 -2.98 -30.41
C GLY A 302 7.93 -3.64 -31.76
N ASP A 303 7.61 -2.82 -32.76
CA ASP A 303 7.21 -3.29 -34.10
C ASP A 303 8.37 -3.93 -34.89
N ARG A 304 9.61 -3.56 -34.57
CA ARG A 304 10.82 -4.12 -35.22
C ARG A 304 11.00 -5.59 -34.89
N PHE A 305 10.82 -5.95 -33.61
CA PHE A 305 10.91 -7.35 -33.19
C PHE A 305 9.78 -8.18 -33.79
N LYS A 306 8.55 -7.65 -33.77
CA LYS A 306 7.41 -8.31 -34.40
C LYS A 306 7.66 -8.57 -35.89
N SER A 307 8.13 -7.57 -36.63
CA SER A 307 8.46 -7.71 -38.06
C SER A 307 9.52 -8.78 -38.32
N MET A 308 10.54 -8.87 -37.48
CA MET A 308 11.60 -9.89 -37.58
C MET A 308 11.05 -11.29 -37.31
N ILE A 309 10.27 -11.49 -36.24
CA ILE A 309 9.67 -12.79 -35.92
C ILE A 309 8.70 -13.21 -37.02
N THR A 310 7.82 -12.31 -37.47
CA THR A 310 6.89 -12.59 -38.55
C THR A 310 7.62 -13.02 -39.81
N TYR A 311 8.70 -12.35 -40.20
CA TYR A 311 9.50 -12.72 -41.38
C TYR A 311 10.13 -14.11 -41.28
N ILE A 312 10.60 -14.50 -40.10
CA ILE A 312 11.22 -15.81 -39.88
C ILE A 312 10.16 -16.92 -39.82
N VAL A 313 9.01 -16.67 -39.17
CA VAL A 313 7.91 -17.63 -39.00
C VAL A 313 7.12 -17.84 -40.30
N SER A 314 6.96 -16.80 -41.13
CA SER A 314 6.19 -16.84 -42.39
C SER A 314 6.83 -17.66 -43.51
N GLN A 315 7.97 -18.32 -43.27
CA GLN A 315 8.65 -19.22 -44.22
C GLN A 315 8.15 -20.68 -44.13
N GLY A 316 7.14 -20.98 -43.29
CA GLY A 316 6.51 -22.30 -43.17
C GLY A 316 5.61 -22.66 -44.37
N LYS A 317 5.70 -23.89 -44.88
CA LYS A 317 5.10 -24.32 -46.15
C LYS A 317 3.59 -24.57 -46.18
N ASP A 318 2.85 -24.47 -45.07
CA ASP A 318 1.44 -24.94 -45.01
C ASP A 318 0.43 -23.94 -44.40
N GLY A 319 0.75 -22.64 -44.31
CA GLY A 319 -0.17 -21.64 -43.72
C GLY A 319 -0.37 -21.79 -42.20
N THR A 320 0.30 -22.74 -41.56
CA THR A 320 0.46 -22.86 -40.10
C THR A 320 1.80 -22.26 -39.68
N GLU A 321 1.77 -21.31 -38.74
CA GLU A 321 2.99 -20.75 -38.14
C GLU A 321 3.81 -21.87 -37.46
N SER A 322 5.01 -22.15 -37.98
CA SER A 322 5.97 -23.04 -37.31
C SER A 322 6.62 -22.31 -36.13
N PRO A 323 6.58 -22.87 -34.91
CA PRO A 323 7.15 -22.21 -33.74
C PRO A 323 8.68 -22.12 -33.86
N LEU A 324 9.24 -21.01 -33.38
CA LEU A 324 10.69 -20.85 -33.25
C LEU A 324 11.16 -21.44 -31.93
N ASP A 325 12.07 -22.43 -32.02
CA ASP A 325 12.74 -23.08 -30.89
C ASP A 325 14.26 -22.82 -30.96
N PHE A 326 14.66 -21.54 -30.99
CA PHE A 326 16.08 -21.17 -30.98
C PHE A 326 16.48 -20.65 -29.60
N LYS A 327 17.50 -21.27 -28.99
CA LYS A 327 18.15 -20.84 -27.74
C LYS A 327 18.53 -19.36 -27.71
N MET A 328 18.74 -18.75 -28.88
CA MET A 328 19.02 -17.31 -29.03
C MET A 328 17.88 -16.44 -28.49
N PHE A 329 16.62 -16.80 -28.78
CA PHE A 329 15.48 -15.99 -28.36
C PHE A 329 15.17 -16.10 -26.87
N SER A 330 15.33 -17.28 -26.26
CA SER A 330 15.18 -17.43 -24.81
C SER A 330 16.17 -16.53 -24.04
N LYS A 331 17.40 -16.35 -24.54
CA LYS A 331 18.36 -15.39 -23.97
C LYS A 331 17.91 -13.94 -24.11
N MET A 332 17.24 -13.59 -25.21
CA MET A 332 16.71 -12.24 -25.43
C MET A 332 15.58 -11.93 -24.43
N VAL A 333 14.65 -12.87 -24.24
CA VAL A 333 13.58 -12.75 -23.23
C VAL A 333 14.17 -12.61 -21.83
N GLN A 334 15.19 -13.41 -21.49
CA GLN A 334 15.87 -13.32 -20.20
C GLN A 334 16.53 -11.95 -19.98
N ARG A 335 17.12 -11.34 -21.03
CA ARG A 335 17.67 -9.97 -20.96
C ARG A 335 16.57 -8.94 -20.72
N ALA A 336 15.44 -9.06 -21.42
CA ALA A 336 14.29 -8.18 -21.22
C ALA A 336 13.78 -8.24 -19.77
N GLN A 337 13.60 -9.45 -19.21
CA GLN A 337 13.20 -9.62 -17.82
C GLN A 337 14.24 -9.04 -16.85
N THR A 338 15.54 -9.27 -17.08
CA THR A 338 16.61 -8.73 -16.22
C THR A 338 16.60 -7.20 -16.21
N GLN A 339 16.35 -6.57 -17.36
CA GLN A 339 16.25 -5.12 -17.46
C GLN A 339 15.01 -4.58 -16.73
N ILE A 340 13.85 -5.25 -16.85
CA ILE A 340 12.62 -4.86 -16.14
C ILE A 340 12.79 -5.05 -14.63
N GLU A 341 13.39 -6.16 -14.20
CA GLU A 341 13.74 -6.41 -12.79
C GLU A 341 14.65 -5.31 -12.24
N GLY A 342 15.68 -4.91 -12.98
CA GLY A 342 16.55 -3.77 -12.63
C GLY A 342 15.78 -2.46 -12.49
N ASN A 343 14.96 -2.11 -13.49
CA ASN A 343 14.12 -0.89 -13.43
C ASN A 343 13.15 -0.91 -12.23
N ASN A 344 12.54 -2.06 -11.93
CA ASN A 344 11.65 -2.22 -10.78
C ASN A 344 12.41 -2.18 -9.45
N PHE A 345 13.64 -2.69 -9.40
CA PHE A 345 14.53 -2.55 -8.25
C PHE A 345 14.89 -1.08 -8.01
N ASP A 346 15.29 -0.34 -9.05
CA ASP A 346 15.62 1.08 -8.93
C ASP A 346 14.42 1.90 -8.46
N ARG A 347 13.22 1.66 -9.01
CA ARG A 347 11.98 2.29 -8.52
C ARG A 347 11.74 2.03 -7.03
N ARG A 348 11.90 0.78 -6.59
CA ARG A 348 11.74 0.40 -5.17
C ARG A 348 12.81 1.04 -4.28
N LYS A 349 14.06 1.13 -4.76
CA LYS A 349 15.16 1.81 -4.08
C LYS A 349 14.86 3.28 -3.90
N THR A 350 14.37 3.96 -4.94
CA THR A 350 13.91 5.35 -4.85
C THR A 350 12.79 5.50 -3.82
N ILE A 351 11.74 4.69 -3.89
CA ILE A 351 10.64 4.72 -2.89
C ILE A 351 11.17 4.54 -1.46
N LEU A 352 12.10 3.60 -1.26
CA LEU A 352 12.72 3.36 0.04
C LEU A 352 13.50 4.58 0.53
N GLN A 353 14.25 5.25 -0.33
CA GLN A 353 15.00 6.47 0.02
C GLN A 353 14.07 7.58 0.55
N TYR A 354 12.94 7.84 -0.12
CA TYR A 354 11.95 8.80 0.36
C TYR A 354 11.35 8.36 1.71
N ASP A 355 11.03 7.07 1.86
CA ASP A 355 10.47 6.53 3.10
C ASP A 355 11.50 6.54 4.25
N GLU A 356 12.81 6.51 3.99
CA GLU A 356 13.83 6.62 5.04
C GLU A 356 13.83 7.97 5.76
N VAL A 357 13.47 9.06 5.06
CA VAL A 357 13.31 10.39 5.66
C VAL A 357 12.14 10.36 6.65
N LEU A 358 10.98 9.87 6.19
CA LEU A 358 9.80 9.68 7.04
C LEU A 358 10.04 8.70 8.18
N ARG A 359 10.85 7.66 7.97
CA ARG A 359 11.22 6.68 9.01
C ARG A 359 11.94 7.36 10.17
N LYS A 360 12.94 8.21 9.89
CA LYS A 360 13.68 8.94 10.93
C LYS A 360 12.77 9.88 11.71
N GLN A 361 11.94 10.64 11.01
CA GLN A 361 10.96 11.54 11.64
C GLN A 361 9.97 10.77 12.52
N ARG A 362 9.47 9.63 12.02
CA ARG A 362 8.56 8.74 12.74
C ARG A 362 9.21 8.15 13.98
N GLU A 363 10.47 7.75 13.90
CA GLU A 363 11.22 7.20 15.05
C GLU A 363 11.26 8.21 16.20
N ILE A 364 11.54 9.48 15.91
CA ILE A 364 11.55 10.57 16.90
C ILE A 364 10.15 10.76 17.50
N ILE A 365 9.13 10.95 16.66
CA ILE A 365 7.76 11.23 17.13
C ILE A 365 7.18 10.03 17.88
N TYR A 366 7.45 8.80 17.44
CA TYR A 366 6.92 7.60 18.08
C TYR A 366 7.64 7.31 19.41
N THR A 367 8.92 7.62 19.52
CA THR A 367 9.65 7.56 20.79
C THR A 367 9.04 8.55 21.78
N GLN A 368 8.93 9.83 21.40
CA GLN A 368 8.32 10.85 22.24
C GLN A 368 6.87 10.51 22.63
N ARG A 369 6.08 9.98 21.68
CA ARG A 369 4.70 9.56 21.93
C ARG A 369 4.64 8.36 22.90
N THR A 370 5.60 7.44 22.80
CA THR A 370 5.73 6.30 23.72
C THR A 370 6.08 6.78 25.12
N ASP A 371 7.03 7.71 25.24
CA ASP A 371 7.40 8.33 26.51
C ASP A 371 6.19 8.99 27.18
N VAL A 372 5.39 9.74 26.43
CA VAL A 372 4.16 10.37 26.95
C VAL A 372 3.13 9.35 27.44
N LEU A 373 3.05 8.18 26.82
CA LEU A 373 2.11 7.12 27.19
C LEU A 373 2.55 6.34 28.44
N PHE A 374 3.84 6.04 28.55
CA PHE A 374 4.33 5.05 29.52
C PHE A 374 5.15 5.63 30.67
N LEU A 375 5.74 6.82 30.55
CA LEU A 375 6.44 7.44 31.69
C LEU A 375 5.44 7.81 32.79
N ASP A 376 5.83 7.65 34.05
CA ASP A 376 4.97 8.00 35.18
C ASP A 376 4.66 9.50 35.22
N SER A 377 5.68 10.34 35.00
CA SER A 377 5.56 11.80 34.89
C SER A 377 6.15 12.30 33.59
N ILE A 378 5.51 13.30 32.97
CA ILE A 378 6.03 13.99 31.77
C ILE A 378 6.35 15.46 32.04
N GLU A 379 6.37 15.88 33.31
CA GLU A 379 6.56 17.29 33.68
C GLU A 379 7.89 17.85 33.16
N GLU A 380 8.98 17.07 33.19
CA GLU A 380 10.29 17.50 32.66
C GLU A 380 10.27 17.70 31.14
N LEU A 381 9.59 16.82 30.40
CA LEU A 381 9.42 16.93 28.95
C LEU A 381 8.60 18.19 28.60
N ILE A 382 7.54 18.45 29.34
CA ILE A 382 6.73 19.66 29.13
C ILE A 382 7.50 20.90 29.53
N HIS A 383 8.31 20.83 30.59
CA HIS A 383 9.15 21.93 31.02
C HIS A 383 10.14 22.35 29.93
N SER A 384 10.85 21.39 29.31
CA SER A 384 11.76 21.71 28.21
C SER A 384 11.04 22.31 27.02
N MET A 385 9.87 21.76 26.63
CA MET A 385 9.06 22.30 25.53
C MET A 385 8.61 23.75 25.78
N ILE A 386 8.21 24.08 27.01
CA ILE A 386 7.78 25.42 27.38
C ILE A 386 8.96 26.40 27.42
N VAL A 387 10.10 25.99 28.00
CA VAL A 387 11.31 26.82 28.05
C VAL A 387 11.77 27.15 26.63
N ASP A 388 11.82 26.16 25.73
CA ASP A 388 12.21 26.37 24.34
C ASP A 388 11.26 27.33 23.60
N ALA A 389 9.95 27.15 23.78
CA ALA A 389 8.93 27.99 23.16
C ALA A 389 9.02 29.45 23.65
N LEU A 390 9.08 29.66 24.98
CA LEU A 390 9.17 31.00 25.55
C LEU A 390 10.50 31.68 25.23
N THR A 391 11.61 30.93 25.21
CA THR A 391 12.93 31.45 24.79
C THR A 391 12.89 31.95 23.34
N ARG A 392 12.28 31.20 22.42
CA ARG A 392 12.10 31.64 21.02
C ARG A 392 11.22 32.87 20.91
N VAL A 393 10.15 32.97 21.70
CA VAL A 393 9.26 34.14 21.69
C VAL A 393 9.99 35.39 22.20
N VAL A 394 10.74 35.28 23.30
CA VAL A 394 11.50 36.41 23.86
C VAL A 394 12.60 36.85 22.89
N ASN A 395 13.33 35.92 22.28
CA ASN A 395 14.43 36.24 21.37
C ASN A 395 13.97 36.78 20.01
N SER A 396 12.75 36.46 19.57
CA SER A 396 12.23 36.91 18.27
C SER A 396 11.57 38.31 18.29
N HIS A 397 11.37 38.90 19.48
CA HIS A 397 10.70 40.20 19.62
C HIS A 397 11.61 41.24 20.28
N ASN A 398 11.99 42.26 19.51
CA ASN A 398 12.86 43.35 19.99
C ASN A 398 12.09 44.43 20.76
N SER A 399 10.83 44.68 20.38
CA SER A 399 9.95 45.65 21.05
C SER A 399 9.23 45.02 22.24
N VAL A 400 9.13 45.77 23.35
CA VAL A 400 8.38 45.33 24.53
C VAL A 400 6.88 45.22 24.24
N ASP A 401 6.35 46.09 23.38
CA ASP A 401 4.94 46.06 22.99
C ASP A 401 4.59 44.79 22.21
N ASP A 402 5.43 44.43 21.24
CA ASP A 402 5.23 43.23 20.42
C ASP A 402 5.44 41.96 21.24
N LEU A 403 6.46 41.94 22.11
CA LEU A 403 6.69 40.84 23.04
C LEU A 403 5.50 40.64 23.99
N TYR A 404 4.95 41.72 24.55
CA TYR A 404 3.78 41.64 25.43
C TYR A 404 2.56 41.05 24.70
N GLN A 405 2.32 41.48 23.45
CA GLN A 405 1.24 40.89 22.64
C GLN A 405 1.49 39.42 22.34
N ALA A 406 2.72 39.03 22.00
CA ALA A 406 3.07 37.64 21.75
C ALA A 406 2.89 36.77 23.00
N LEU A 407 3.31 37.24 24.18
CA LEU A 407 3.16 36.51 25.44
C LEU A 407 1.68 36.34 25.86
N ASN A 408 0.82 37.32 25.57
CA ASN A 408 -0.63 37.19 25.80
C ASN A 408 -1.28 36.06 24.95
N ASN A 409 -0.62 35.59 23.89
CA ASN A 409 -1.09 34.42 23.16
C ASN A 409 -0.90 33.12 23.93
N TYR A 410 0.08 33.07 24.85
CA TYR A 410 0.44 31.90 25.67
C TYR A 410 -0.13 31.96 27.07
N PHE A 411 -0.06 33.10 27.76
CA PHE A 411 -0.52 33.25 29.13
C PHE A 411 -2.00 33.67 29.21
N VAL A 412 -2.60 33.49 30.39
CA VAL A 412 -3.90 34.10 30.71
C VAL A 412 -3.74 35.62 30.75
N ILE A 413 -4.78 36.35 30.36
CA ILE A 413 -4.79 37.81 30.37
C ILE A 413 -4.44 38.30 31.79
N ASN A 414 -3.53 39.28 31.88
CA ASN A 414 -2.98 39.86 33.11
C ASN A 414 -1.99 38.98 33.91
N SER A 415 -1.60 37.80 33.43
CA SER A 415 -0.53 37.03 34.08
C SER A 415 0.86 37.65 33.93
N ILE A 416 1.06 38.43 32.87
CA ILE A 416 2.30 39.14 32.56
C ILE A 416 2.06 40.64 32.73
N ASP A 417 2.94 41.32 33.45
CA ASP A 417 2.87 42.76 33.65
C ASP A 417 3.76 43.48 32.61
N LYS A 418 3.13 44.36 31.83
CA LYS A 418 3.80 45.13 30.79
C LYS A 418 4.81 46.13 31.34
N GLU A 419 4.54 46.72 32.51
CA GLU A 419 5.45 47.70 33.13
C GLU A 419 6.69 47.00 33.71
N VAL A 420 6.53 45.77 34.21
CA VAL A 420 7.66 44.92 34.63
C VAL A 420 8.50 44.52 33.42
N LEU A 421 7.89 44.12 32.30
CA LEU A 421 8.62 43.79 31.08
C LEU A 421 9.45 44.96 30.48
N LYS A 422 9.05 46.21 30.75
CA LYS A 422 9.81 47.40 30.33
C LYS A 422 11.03 47.66 31.21
N THR A 423 10.94 47.32 32.49
CA THR A 423 11.94 47.65 33.50
C THR A 423 12.94 46.53 33.74
N GLU A 424 12.54 45.28 33.52
CA GLU A 424 13.38 44.10 33.74
C GLU A 424 14.47 43.95 32.65
N PRO A 425 15.77 43.91 33.02
CA PRO A 425 16.85 43.69 32.07
C PRO A 425 16.86 42.26 31.51
N ASP A 426 16.51 41.26 32.32
CA ASP A 426 16.38 39.86 31.89
C ASP A 426 14.91 39.47 31.75
N LYS A 427 14.35 39.84 30.58
CA LYS A 427 12.97 39.52 30.22
C LYS A 427 12.71 38.02 30.19
N LEU A 428 13.71 37.20 29.85
CA LEU A 428 13.54 35.75 29.78
C LEU A 428 13.38 35.16 31.18
N ALA A 429 14.23 35.56 32.13
CA ALA A 429 14.13 35.12 33.52
C ALA A 429 12.75 35.44 34.14
N TYR A 430 12.25 36.65 33.91
CA TYR A 430 10.91 37.05 34.38
C TYR A 430 9.78 36.19 33.79
N VAL A 431 9.82 35.93 32.48
CA VAL A 431 8.81 35.10 31.80
C VAL A 431 8.85 33.66 32.31
N LEU A 432 10.05 33.09 32.51
CA LEU A 432 10.21 31.73 33.00
C LEU A 432 9.78 31.59 34.47
N ASP A 433 10.10 32.54 35.33
CA ASP A 433 9.63 32.57 36.72
C ASP A 433 8.09 32.67 36.80
N THR A 434 7.49 33.50 35.96
CA THR A 434 6.03 33.62 35.88
C THR A 434 5.37 32.30 35.46
N TYR A 435 5.93 31.61 34.47
CA TYR A 435 5.50 30.28 34.07
C TYR A 435 5.59 29.26 35.21
N GLN A 436 6.73 29.20 35.90
CA GLN A 436 6.95 28.24 36.99
C GLN A 436 5.93 28.44 38.12
N LYS A 437 5.65 29.69 38.48
CA LYS A 437 4.63 30.04 39.48
C LYS A 437 3.23 29.63 39.04
N ASP A 438 2.86 29.88 37.79
CA ASP A 438 1.56 29.49 37.24
C ASP A 438 1.34 27.97 37.24
N VAL A 439 2.34 27.20 36.79
CA VAL A 439 2.27 25.74 36.79
C VAL A 439 2.22 25.17 38.21
N LEU A 440 2.99 25.71 39.15
CA LEU A 440 2.95 25.27 40.54
C LEU A 440 1.57 25.53 41.16
N ASN A 441 0.97 26.69 40.89
CA ASN A 441 -0.38 27.02 41.33
C ASN A 441 -1.43 26.06 40.72
N LYS A 442 -1.32 25.72 39.44
CA LYS A 442 -2.23 24.75 38.80
C LYS A 442 -2.07 23.34 39.36
N LYS A 443 -0.83 22.91 39.58
CA LYS A 443 -0.51 21.59 40.16
C LYS A 443 -1.06 21.45 41.57
N THR A 444 -0.91 22.48 42.41
CA THR A 444 -1.45 22.49 43.78
C THR A 444 -2.98 22.48 43.81
N LEU A 445 -3.65 23.18 42.89
CA LEU A 445 -5.12 23.20 42.78
C LEU A 445 -5.70 21.88 42.24
N ALA A 446 -5.05 21.26 41.24
CA ALA A 446 -5.53 20.06 40.58
C ALA A 446 -5.17 18.75 41.32
N GLY A 447 -4.03 18.74 42.02
CA GLY A 447 -3.35 17.54 42.50
C GLY A 447 -2.40 16.96 41.45
N GLU A 448 -1.36 16.24 41.90
CA GLU A 448 -0.25 15.81 41.04
C GLU A 448 -0.70 14.86 39.91
N LYS A 449 -1.45 13.82 40.25
CA LYS A 449 -1.88 12.82 39.27
C LYS A 449 -2.86 13.38 38.22
N PRO A 450 -3.94 14.10 38.60
CA PRO A 450 -4.81 14.76 37.62
C PRO A 450 -4.08 15.77 36.73
N PHE A 451 -3.11 16.51 37.28
CA PHE A 451 -2.31 17.46 36.52
C PHE A 451 -1.45 16.74 35.47
N ASN A 452 -0.74 15.69 35.85
CA ASN A 452 0.06 14.89 34.92
C ASN A 452 -0.81 14.19 33.85
N ASP A 453 -1.98 13.65 34.21
CA ASP A 453 -2.92 13.05 33.25
C ASP A 453 -3.43 14.08 32.24
N PHE A 454 -3.67 15.31 32.69
CA PHE A 454 -4.02 16.45 31.84
C PHE A 454 -2.89 16.82 30.86
N LEU A 455 -1.64 16.89 31.34
CA LEU A 455 -0.48 17.13 30.47
C LEU A 455 -0.38 16.05 29.39
N LYS A 456 -0.48 14.77 29.77
CA LYS A 456 -0.43 13.65 28.81
C LYS A 456 -1.54 13.74 27.77
N ALA A 457 -2.77 14.05 28.19
CA ALA A 457 -3.92 14.13 27.29
C ALA A 457 -3.76 15.24 26.23
N ILE A 458 -3.28 16.42 26.64
CA ILE A 458 -3.03 17.53 25.70
C ILE A 458 -1.89 17.19 24.77
N THR A 459 -0.76 16.73 25.30
CA THR A 459 0.43 16.47 24.48
C THR A 459 0.14 15.41 23.42
N LEU A 460 -0.54 14.31 23.78
CA LEU A 460 -0.94 13.30 22.80
C LEU A 460 -1.86 13.86 21.73
N ARG A 461 -2.86 14.67 22.12
CA ARG A 461 -3.78 15.26 21.16
C ARG A 461 -3.07 16.19 20.18
N VAL A 462 -2.18 17.04 20.67
CA VAL A 462 -1.43 18.01 19.85
C VAL A 462 -0.48 17.26 18.91
N VAL A 463 0.32 16.32 19.45
CA VAL A 463 1.24 15.48 18.66
C VAL A 463 0.48 14.72 17.58
N ASP A 464 -0.62 14.03 17.93
CA ASP A 464 -1.40 13.24 16.96
C ASP A 464 -2.00 14.13 15.86
N THR A 465 -2.44 15.35 16.18
CA THR A 465 -3.02 16.28 15.19
C THR A 465 -1.97 16.75 14.19
N TYR A 466 -0.85 17.27 14.68
CA TYR A 466 0.22 17.79 13.82
C TYR A 466 0.93 16.69 13.05
N TRP A 467 1.13 15.52 13.66
CA TRP A 467 1.78 14.39 12.99
C TRP A 467 0.95 13.87 11.80
N VAL A 468 -0.37 13.78 11.95
CA VAL A 468 -1.25 13.37 10.86
C VAL A 468 -1.21 14.37 9.70
N GLN A 469 -1.27 15.67 10.00
CA GLN A 469 -1.12 16.72 8.99
C GLN A 469 0.23 16.63 8.28
N HIS A 470 1.31 16.40 9.02
CA HIS A 470 2.65 16.26 8.47
C HIS A 470 2.79 15.04 7.55
N ILE A 471 2.19 13.90 7.89
CA ILE A 471 2.17 12.73 6.99
C ILE A 471 1.52 13.08 5.65
N ASP A 472 0.36 13.73 5.69
CA ASP A 472 -0.36 14.13 4.48
C ASP A 472 0.48 15.12 3.65
N SER A 473 1.01 16.18 4.28
CA SER A 473 1.86 17.17 3.59
C SER A 473 3.15 16.57 3.02
N MET A 474 3.77 15.60 3.70
CA MET A 474 4.94 14.89 3.17
C MET A 474 4.58 14.00 1.97
N SER A 475 3.38 13.43 1.95
CA SER A 475 2.87 12.65 0.81
C SER A 475 2.65 13.55 -0.42
N GLU A 476 2.14 14.76 -0.22
CA GLU A 476 1.98 15.78 -1.27
C GLU A 476 3.33 16.30 -1.77
N LEU A 477 4.25 16.62 -0.85
CA LEU A 477 5.61 17.07 -1.19
C LEU A 477 6.33 16.07 -2.09
N ARG A 478 6.25 14.77 -1.76
CA ARG A 478 6.88 13.70 -2.56
C ARG A 478 6.43 13.74 -4.02
N GLN A 479 5.15 14.05 -4.27
CA GLN A 479 4.60 14.15 -5.61
C GLN A 479 5.05 15.42 -6.31
N ALA A 480 4.99 16.56 -5.61
CA ALA A 480 5.37 17.86 -6.17
C ALA A 480 6.84 17.90 -6.59
N VAL A 481 7.74 17.39 -5.76
CA VAL A 481 9.19 17.40 -6.03
C VAL A 481 9.56 16.50 -7.21
N THR A 482 8.80 15.43 -7.46
CA THR A 482 8.98 14.62 -8.68
C THR A 482 8.69 15.42 -9.95
N LEU A 483 7.79 16.41 -9.90
CA LEU A 483 7.47 17.28 -11.03
C LEU A 483 8.49 18.41 -11.22
N GLN A 484 9.32 18.72 -10.22
CA GLN A 484 10.36 19.76 -10.32
C GLN A 484 11.69 19.25 -10.90
N SER A 485 11.81 17.94 -11.18
CA SER A 485 13.01 17.34 -11.77
C SER A 485 13.38 17.88 -13.15
N TYR A 486 12.51 18.65 -13.80
CA TYR A 486 12.79 19.35 -15.07
C TYR A 486 13.86 20.45 -14.92
N GLY A 487 14.13 20.94 -13.70
CA GLY A 487 15.11 21.99 -13.41
C GLY A 487 16.57 21.54 -13.21
N GLN A 488 16.93 20.29 -13.52
CA GLN A 488 18.26 19.68 -13.28
C GLN A 488 18.71 19.60 -11.81
N ILE A 489 17.83 19.91 -10.85
CA ILE A 489 18.08 19.75 -9.41
C ILE A 489 17.70 18.31 -9.00
N ASN A 490 18.45 17.71 -8.07
CA ASN A 490 18.16 16.37 -7.57
C ASN A 490 16.87 16.39 -6.70
N PRO A 491 15.77 15.75 -7.14
CA PRO A 491 14.49 15.80 -6.43
C PRO A 491 14.57 15.22 -5.01
N PHE A 492 15.41 14.21 -4.80
CA PHE A 492 15.51 13.60 -3.46
C PHE A 492 16.11 14.58 -2.44
N ARG A 493 17.09 15.39 -2.86
CA ARG A 493 17.72 16.37 -1.97
C ARG A 493 16.73 17.48 -1.58
N GLU A 494 15.96 17.96 -2.54
CA GLU A 494 14.94 18.98 -2.30
C GLU A 494 13.84 18.47 -1.35
N PHE A 495 13.39 17.22 -1.55
CA PHE A 495 12.47 16.57 -0.63
C PHE A 495 13.04 16.44 0.79
N GLN A 496 14.35 16.14 0.93
CA GLN A 496 15.01 16.08 2.23
C GLN A 496 15.08 17.44 2.91
N GLU A 497 15.49 18.48 2.20
CA GLU A 497 15.65 19.84 2.74
C GLU A 497 14.27 20.43 3.14
N ILE A 498 13.29 20.39 2.23
CA ILE A 498 11.94 20.89 2.51
C ILE A 498 11.25 20.04 3.58
N GLY A 499 11.35 18.71 3.49
CA GLY A 499 10.75 17.80 4.46
C GLY A 499 11.35 17.93 5.87
N PHE A 500 12.62 18.31 5.98
CA PHE A 500 13.25 18.63 7.26
C PHE A 500 12.71 19.95 7.83
N ASN A 501 12.63 21.01 7.03
CA ASN A 501 12.08 22.30 7.45
C ASN A 501 10.61 22.18 7.91
N MET A 502 9.80 21.39 7.18
CA MET A 502 8.41 21.09 7.56
C MET A 502 8.34 20.34 8.89
N PHE A 503 9.25 19.40 9.13
CA PHE A 503 9.33 18.66 10.39
C PHE A 503 9.74 19.56 11.55
N GLU A 504 10.73 20.43 11.38
CA GLU A 504 11.10 21.42 12.40
C GLU A 504 9.95 22.37 12.72
N ALA A 505 9.26 22.88 11.69
CA ALA A 505 8.08 23.72 11.87
C ALA A 505 6.96 22.97 12.62
N MET A 506 6.73 21.70 12.30
CA MET A 506 5.77 20.85 13.01
C MET A 506 6.15 20.70 14.49
N VAL A 507 7.42 20.39 14.80
CA VAL A 507 7.90 20.25 16.18
C VAL A 507 7.75 21.57 16.94
N GLN A 508 8.10 22.70 16.33
CA GLN A 508 7.91 24.02 16.92
C GLN A 508 6.43 24.32 17.18
N ASN A 509 5.54 24.00 16.24
CA ASN A 509 4.10 24.17 16.40
C ASN A 509 3.55 23.31 17.55
N ILE A 510 4.00 22.06 17.66
CA ILE A 510 3.66 21.19 18.79
C ILE A 510 4.08 21.82 20.11
N GLN A 511 5.33 22.32 20.21
CA GLN A 511 5.83 22.99 21.41
C GLN A 511 5.01 24.24 21.76
N ASN A 512 4.68 25.06 20.77
CA ASN A 512 3.92 26.29 20.96
C ASN A 512 2.48 25.99 21.43
N ASP A 513 1.81 25.03 20.80
CA ASP A 513 0.43 24.67 21.15
C ASP A 513 0.36 23.97 22.51
N VAL A 514 1.27 23.04 22.81
CA VAL A 514 1.35 22.44 24.16
C VAL A 514 1.56 23.53 25.21
N THR A 515 2.51 24.45 24.99
CA THR A 515 2.78 25.58 25.90
C THR A 515 1.52 26.42 26.10
N ARG A 516 0.84 26.78 25.01
CA ARG A 516 -0.39 27.57 25.03
C ARG A 516 -1.51 26.87 25.79
N TYR A 517 -1.74 25.58 25.54
CA TYR A 517 -2.79 24.84 26.23
C TYR A 517 -2.49 24.67 27.72
N VAL A 518 -1.24 24.37 28.09
CA VAL A 518 -0.84 24.23 29.50
C VAL A 518 -0.98 25.56 30.26
N LEU A 519 -0.52 26.67 29.67
CA LEU A 519 -0.55 27.99 30.29
C LEU A 519 -1.94 28.64 30.28
N LYS A 520 -2.79 28.38 29.28
CA LYS A 520 -4.17 28.91 29.24
C LYS A 520 -5.21 28.04 29.93
N ALA A 521 -4.91 26.77 30.17
CA ALA A 521 -5.90 25.89 30.77
C ALA A 521 -6.30 26.36 32.17
N GLN A 522 -7.61 26.49 32.35
CA GLN A 522 -8.22 26.63 33.66
C GLN A 522 -8.49 25.22 34.20
N VAL A 523 -8.01 24.93 35.40
CA VAL A 523 -8.28 23.65 36.07
C VAL A 523 -9.79 23.56 36.33
N ARG A 524 -10.50 22.77 35.53
CA ARG A 524 -11.87 22.31 35.83
C ARG A 524 -11.84 20.80 36.02
N GLN A 525 -12.54 20.31 37.04
CA GLN A 525 -12.39 18.95 37.58
C GLN A 525 -12.80 17.78 36.67
N ASN A 526 -13.26 17.97 35.42
CA ASN A 526 -13.70 16.87 34.56
C ASN A 526 -13.02 16.90 33.20
N THR A 527 -12.05 16.01 32.99
CA THR A 527 -11.42 15.77 31.69
C THR A 527 -11.72 14.34 31.25
N GLU A 528 -12.87 14.12 30.58
CA GLU A 528 -13.10 12.87 29.86
C GLU A 528 -12.31 12.86 28.55
N ARG A 529 -11.67 11.74 28.23
CA ARG A 529 -10.93 11.54 26.98
C ARG A 529 -11.91 11.44 25.81
N VAL A 530 -11.90 12.44 24.92
CA VAL A 530 -12.61 12.36 23.63
C VAL A 530 -11.67 11.75 22.59
N GLN A 531 -12.02 10.59 22.03
CA GLN A 531 -11.26 9.96 20.94
C GLN A 531 -11.33 10.82 19.67
N VAL A 532 -10.17 11.16 19.09
CA VAL A 532 -10.05 12.10 17.96
C VAL A 532 -10.48 11.49 16.63
N ALA A 533 -10.48 10.16 16.49
CA ALA A 533 -11.02 9.49 15.31
C ALA A 533 -11.44 8.06 15.65
N LYS A 534 -12.57 7.61 15.09
CA LYS A 534 -12.90 6.18 15.05
C LYS A 534 -12.14 5.56 13.87
N PRO A 535 -11.34 4.50 14.08
CA PRO A 535 -10.70 3.81 12.97
C PRO A 535 -11.80 3.23 12.06
N VAL A 536 -11.86 3.71 10.83
CA VAL A 536 -12.60 3.02 9.77
C VAL A 536 -11.69 1.90 9.31
N SER A 537 -12.13 0.66 9.49
CA SER A 537 -11.41 -0.52 9.04
C SER A 537 -11.09 -0.41 7.55
N THR A 538 -9.81 -0.44 7.19
CA THR A 538 -9.37 -0.71 5.82
C THR A 538 -9.76 -2.14 5.48
N TYR A 539 -10.58 -2.31 4.44
CA TYR A 539 -11.12 -3.59 4.01
C TYR A 539 -9.98 -4.54 3.58
N SER A 540 -9.72 -5.56 4.38
CA SER A 540 -8.96 -6.73 4.01
C SER A 540 -9.86 -7.75 3.29
N GLY A 541 -10.29 -7.43 2.07
CA GLY A 541 -10.73 -8.40 1.06
C GLY A 541 -11.67 -9.55 1.48
N LYS A 542 -12.50 -9.39 2.51
CA LYS A 542 -13.57 -10.32 2.88
C LYS A 542 -14.91 -9.61 2.76
N GLU A 543 -15.79 -10.19 1.95
CA GLU A 543 -17.21 -9.84 1.93
C GLU A 543 -17.83 -10.28 3.27
N ASP A 544 -17.88 -9.37 4.25
CA ASP A 544 -18.72 -9.58 5.43
C ASP A 544 -20.17 -9.24 5.06
N THR A 545 -20.87 -10.23 4.53
CA THR A 545 -22.33 -10.33 4.68
C THR A 545 -22.65 -10.95 6.05
N GLU A 546 -22.23 -10.30 7.13
CA GLU A 546 -22.70 -10.65 8.47
C GLU A 546 -23.33 -9.44 9.17
N VAL A 547 -24.65 -9.53 9.31
CA VAL A 547 -25.47 -8.66 10.15
C VAL A 547 -24.89 -8.68 11.57
N LYS A 548 -24.25 -7.58 11.99
CA LYS A 548 -23.72 -7.39 13.35
C LYS A 548 -24.79 -7.71 14.40
N ARG A 549 -24.70 -8.88 15.04
CA ARG A 549 -25.47 -9.19 16.24
C ARG A 549 -24.94 -8.33 17.39
N LYS A 550 -25.83 -7.52 17.99
CA LYS A 550 -25.53 -6.70 19.17
C LYS A 550 -25.04 -7.59 20.34
N PRO A 551 -24.12 -7.10 21.21
CA PRO A 551 -23.66 -7.87 22.36
C PRO A 551 -24.84 -8.16 23.30
N ARG A 552 -25.01 -9.43 23.67
CA ARG A 552 -26.04 -9.89 24.60
C ARG A 552 -25.57 -9.54 26.02
N THR A 553 -26.23 -8.58 26.65
CA THR A 553 -26.10 -8.29 28.08
C THR A 553 -26.42 -9.56 28.87
N VAL A 554 -25.51 -9.99 29.74
CA VAL A 554 -25.74 -11.11 30.67
C VAL A 554 -26.77 -10.65 31.68
N THR A 555 -28.02 -11.08 31.53
CA THR A 555 -29.08 -10.92 32.52
C THR A 555 -29.01 -12.07 33.53
N GLU A 556 -29.29 -11.76 34.79
CA GLU A 556 -29.24 -12.65 35.95
C GLU A 556 -29.86 -14.03 35.68
N LYS A 557 -29.23 -15.08 36.21
CA LYS A 557 -29.71 -16.47 36.09
C LYS A 557 -31.07 -16.61 36.79
N VAL A 558 -32.14 -16.78 36.01
CA VAL A 558 -33.49 -17.06 36.50
C VAL A 558 -33.50 -18.43 37.20
N GLY A 559 -33.96 -18.48 38.45
CA GLY A 559 -34.05 -19.71 39.23
C GLY A 559 -35.16 -20.65 38.71
N ARG A 560 -34.98 -21.96 38.88
CA ARG A 560 -35.92 -23.00 38.37
C ARG A 560 -37.39 -22.81 38.79
N ASN A 561 -37.63 -22.19 39.95
CA ASN A 561 -38.98 -21.95 40.47
C ASN A 561 -39.52 -20.53 40.21
N ASP A 562 -38.73 -19.64 39.61
CA ASP A 562 -39.13 -18.26 39.33
C ASP A 562 -40.10 -18.19 38.14
N PRO A 563 -40.88 -17.10 38.02
CA PRO A 563 -41.71 -16.85 36.85
C PRO A 563 -40.88 -16.85 35.57
N CYS A 564 -41.33 -17.56 34.54
CA CYS A 564 -40.58 -17.66 33.31
C CYS A 564 -40.53 -16.29 32.59
N PRO A 565 -39.34 -15.79 32.17
CA PRO A 565 -39.17 -14.45 31.59
C PRO A 565 -39.85 -14.26 30.22
N CYS A 566 -40.45 -15.31 29.65
CA CYS A 566 -41.26 -15.22 28.44
C CYS A 566 -42.69 -14.67 28.70
N GLY A 567 -43.05 -14.38 29.94
CA GLY A 567 -44.37 -13.84 30.29
C GLY A 567 -45.50 -14.88 30.27
N SER A 568 -45.20 -16.18 30.20
CA SER A 568 -46.20 -17.25 30.08
C SER A 568 -47.03 -17.53 31.35
N GLY A 569 -46.75 -16.84 32.47
CA GLY A 569 -47.38 -17.09 33.77
C GLY A 569 -47.00 -18.41 34.44
N LYS A 570 -46.13 -19.23 33.83
CA LYS A 570 -45.65 -20.52 34.36
C LYS A 570 -44.27 -20.36 35.01
N LYS A 571 -43.94 -21.25 35.97
CA LYS A 571 -42.58 -21.35 36.56
C LYS A 571 -41.56 -21.82 35.51
N TYR A 572 -40.31 -21.34 35.58
CA TYR A 572 -39.26 -21.57 34.58
C TYR A 572 -39.07 -23.06 34.24
N LYS A 573 -39.01 -23.95 35.24
CA LYS A 573 -38.89 -25.42 35.05
C LYS A 573 -40.03 -26.07 34.25
N HIS A 574 -41.19 -25.43 34.16
CA HIS A 574 -42.34 -25.93 33.39
C HIS A 574 -42.51 -25.21 32.04
N CYS A 575 -41.54 -24.37 31.67
CA CYS A 575 -41.52 -23.62 30.41
C CYS A 575 -40.14 -23.75 29.74
N HIS A 576 -39.29 -22.72 29.80
CA HIS A 576 -38.00 -22.72 29.10
C HIS A 576 -36.95 -23.62 29.76
N GLY A 577 -37.05 -23.90 31.07
CA GLY A 577 -36.14 -24.79 31.81
C GLY A 577 -36.57 -26.26 31.82
N ARG A 578 -37.47 -26.68 30.90
CA ARG A 578 -38.02 -28.05 30.87
C ARG A 578 -37.00 -29.09 30.37
N ASN A 579 -35.97 -28.64 29.64
CA ASN A 579 -34.90 -29.46 29.09
C ASN A 579 -33.53 -29.19 29.74
N ASP A 580 -33.48 -28.32 30.75
CA ASP A 580 -32.27 -28.09 31.55
C ASP A 580 -32.23 -29.15 32.65
N ASN A 581 -31.64 -30.31 32.35
CA ASN A 581 -31.31 -31.33 33.36
C ASN A 581 -29.96 -31.01 34.02
#